data_AF-E0I4I0-F1
#
_entry.id   AF-E0I4I0-F1
#
_cell.length_a   1.000
_cell.length_b   1.000
_cell.length_c   1.000
_cell.angle_alpha   90.00
_cell.angle_beta   90.00
_cell.angle_gamma   90.00
#
_symmetry.space_group_name_H-M   'P 1'
#
loop_
_entity.id
_entity.type
_entity.pdbx_description
1 polymer ?
#
loop_
_entity_poly.entity_id
_entity_poly.type
_entity_poly.pdbx_seq_one_letter_code
_entity_poly.pdbx_strand_id
1 'polypeptide(L)'
;MALLLSGWMLYALWIVLGFMALDFLVSLYRSLRASDFSPELVLGYLKDMLYYVLPLLLLADISLLDTTGWLVSVLYYVGALGVVLKYLSSLKGKL
;
A
#
# COMPACT_ATOMS: atom_id res chain seq x y z
N MET A 1 10.39 10.18 -16.43
CA MET A 1 10.34 8.71 -16.33
C MET A 1 9.18 8.35 -15.41
N ALA A 2 8.02 8.02 -15.96
CA ALA A 2 6.96 7.44 -15.12
C ALA A 2 7.37 5.99 -14.84
N LEU A 3 7.24 5.52 -13.60
CA LEU A 3 7.24 4.08 -13.32
C LEU A 3 6.06 3.50 -14.11
N LEU A 4 6.35 2.90 -15.28
CA LEU A 4 5.33 2.39 -16.18
C LEU A 4 4.78 1.06 -15.64
N LEU A 5 3.95 1.14 -14.59
CA LEU A 5 3.13 0.02 -14.19
C LEU A 5 2.01 -0.15 -15.23
N SER A 6 1.94 -1.35 -15.81
CA SER A 6 0.88 -1.71 -16.74
C SER A 6 0.20 -3.01 -16.30
N GLY A 7 -1.04 -3.20 -16.77
CA GLY A 7 -1.82 -4.41 -16.51
C GLY A 7 -2.10 -4.66 -15.03
N TRP A 8 -1.96 -5.92 -14.62
CA TRP A 8 -2.40 -6.42 -13.31
C TRP A 8 -1.63 -5.85 -12.12
N MET A 9 -0.35 -5.52 -12.29
CA MET A 9 0.46 -4.92 -11.22
C MET A 9 -0.05 -3.51 -10.87
N LEU A 10 -0.47 -2.75 -11.88
CA LEU A 10 -1.12 -1.46 -11.64
C LEU A 10 -2.39 -1.66 -10.78
N TYR A 11 -3.30 -2.55 -11.17
CA TYR A 11 -4.53 -2.76 -10.40
C TYR A 11 -4.27 -3.22 -8.96
N ALA A 12 -3.28 -4.08 -8.74
CA ALA A 12 -2.88 -4.47 -7.38
C ALA A 12 -2.36 -3.28 -6.57
N LEU A 13 -1.55 -2.39 -7.16
CA LEU A 13 -1.11 -1.15 -6.51
C LEU A 13 -2.28 -0.24 -6.14
N TRP A 14 -3.27 -0.11 -7.02
CA TRP A 14 -4.48 0.67 -6.75
C TRP A 14 -5.28 0.11 -5.58
N ILE A 15 -5.37 -1.23 -5.48
CA ILE A 15 -6.02 -1.88 -4.34
C ILE A 15 -5.24 -1.58 -3.05
N VAL A 16 -3.91 -1.72 -3.06
CA VAL A 16 -3.05 -1.37 -1.92
C VAL A 16 -3.27 0.07 -1.47
N LEU A 17 -3.15 1.03 -2.39
CA LEU A 17 -3.36 2.44 -2.11
C LEU A 17 -4.79 2.74 -1.64
N GLY A 18 -5.79 2.07 -2.20
CA GLY A 18 -7.19 2.19 -1.80
C GLY A 18 -7.40 1.78 -0.34
N PHE A 19 -6.87 0.62 0.08
CA PHE A 19 -6.97 0.17 1.46
C PHE A 19 -6.20 1.07 2.43
N MET A 20 -5.01 1.55 2.04
CA MET A 20 -4.25 2.53 2.82
C MET A 20 -5.04 3.83 3.02
N ALA A 21 -5.65 4.34 1.94
CA ALA A 21 -6.43 5.58 1.96
C ALA A 21 -7.70 5.43 2.81
N LEU A 22 -8.44 4.32 2.67
CA LEU A 22 -9.62 4.04 3.48
C LEU A 22 -9.26 4.01 4.97
N ASP A 23 -8.19 3.29 5.32
CA ASP A 23 -7.72 3.20 6.69
C ASP A 23 -7.31 4.56 7.26
N PHE A 24 -6.61 5.37 6.47
CA PHE A 24 -6.26 6.75 6.82
C PHE A 24 -7.51 7.61 7.09
N LEU A 25 -8.49 7.57 6.19
CA LEU A 25 -9.71 8.37 6.32
C LEU A 25 -10.52 7.99 7.56
N VAL A 26 -10.65 6.69 7.85
CA VAL A 26 -11.33 6.20 9.05
C VAL A 26 -10.59 6.65 10.32
N SER A 27 -9.26 6.50 10.34
CA SER A 27 -8.42 6.95 11.46
C SER A 27 -8.51 8.45 11.68
N LEU A 28 -8.44 9.23 10.59
CA LEU A 28 -8.54 10.68 10.65
C LEU A 28 -9.91 11.11 11.17
N TYR A 29 -11.00 10.54 10.64
CA TYR A 29 -12.36 10.84 11.10
C TYR A 29 -12.53 10.55 12.60
N ARG A 30 -12.07 9.38 13.06
CA ARG A 30 -12.17 8.98 14.47
C ARG A 30 -11.36 9.92 15.37
N SER A 31 -10.15 10.30 14.94
CA SER A 31 -9.29 11.19 15.71
C SER A 31 -9.85 12.62 15.82
N LEU A 32 -10.41 13.14 14.72
CA LEU A 32 -11.11 14.42 14.72
C LEU A 32 -12.36 14.40 15.63
N ARG A 33 -13.11 13.29 15.63
CA ARG A 33 -14.26 13.08 16.54
C ARG A 33 -13.85 13.05 18.01
N ALA A 34 -12.68 12.49 18.32
CA ALA A 34 -12.14 12.41 19.68
C ALA A 34 -11.37 13.66 20.12
N SER A 35 -11.13 14.62 19.21
CA SER A 35 -10.29 15.81 19.43
C SER A 35 -8.85 15.48 19.85
N ASP A 36 -8.33 14.33 19.42
CA ASP A 36 -6.98 13.82 19.74
C ASP A 36 -6.03 13.86 18.53
N PHE A 37 -6.31 14.73 17.56
CA PHE A 37 -5.53 14.83 16.33
C PHE A 37 -4.06 15.12 16.60
N SER A 38 -3.20 14.34 15.95
CA SER A 38 -1.75 14.45 16.06
C SER A 38 -1.09 14.32 14.68
N PRO A 39 -0.02 15.11 14.37
CA PRO A 39 0.71 15.00 13.11
C PRO A 39 1.30 13.61 12.83
N GLU A 40 1.60 12.86 13.89
CA GLU A 40 2.09 11.49 13.84
C GLU A 40 1.13 10.56 13.10
N LEU A 41 -0.18 10.86 13.11
CA LEU A 41 -1.16 10.15 12.28
C LEU A 41 -0.76 10.22 10.81
N VAL A 42 -0.62 11.44 10.27
CA VAL A 42 -0.29 11.65 8.84
C VAL A 42 1.10 11.12 8.51
N LEU A 43 2.09 11.41 9.36
CA LEU A 43 3.47 10.96 9.16
C LEU A 43 3.59 9.43 9.18
N GLY A 44 2.77 8.74 9.96
CA GLY A 44 2.67 7.29 9.97
C GLY A 44 2.28 6.72 8.61
N TYR A 45 1.26 7.28 7.96
CA TYR A 45 0.85 6.83 6.63
C TYR A 45 1.87 7.18 5.54
N LEU A 46 2.47 8.37 5.59
CA LEU A 46 3.55 8.74 4.65
C LEU A 46 4.75 7.80 4.77
N LYS A 47 5.13 7.45 6.01
CA LYS A 47 6.15 6.44 6.27
C LYS A 47 5.74 5.11 5.67
N ASP A 48 4.54 4.62 5.95
CA ASP A 48 4.08 3.34 5.43
C ASP A 48 4.01 3.33 3.89
N MET A 49 3.66 4.45 3.24
CA MET A 49 3.76 4.57 1.78
C MET A 49 5.19 4.37 1.30
N LEU A 50 6.17 4.98 1.97
CA LEU A 50 7.58 4.77 1.64
C LEU A 50 8.03 3.32 1.89
N TYR A 51 7.59 2.68 2.98
CA TYR A 51 8.06 1.33 3.33
C TYR A 51 7.31 0.20 2.63
N TYR A 52 6.13 0.43 2.09
CA TYR A 52 5.33 -0.62 1.43
C TYR A 52 5.14 -0.36 -0.05
N VAL A 53 4.79 0.87 -0.44
CA VAL A 53 4.50 1.18 -1.84
C VAL A 53 5.81 1.26 -2.63
N LEU A 54 6.85 1.91 -2.10
CA LEU A 54 8.12 2.01 -2.83
C LEU A 54 8.76 0.64 -3.10
N PRO A 55 8.86 -0.31 -2.16
CA PRO A 55 9.34 -1.65 -2.47
C PRO A 55 8.51 -2.37 -3.54
N LEU A 56 7.18 -2.21 -3.55
CA LEU A 56 6.34 -2.76 -4.62
C LEU A 56 6.66 -2.11 -5.97
N LEU A 57 6.86 -0.80 -6.01
CA LEU A 57 7.28 -0.10 -7.23
C LEU A 57 8.65 -0.59 -7.74
N LEU A 58 9.59 -0.85 -6.83
CA LEU A 58 10.89 -1.44 -7.17
C LEU A 58 10.75 -2.86 -7.71
N LEU A 59 9.92 -3.70 -7.08
CA LEU A 59 9.61 -5.04 -7.59
C LEU A 59 8.99 -4.99 -8.99
N ALA A 60 8.12 -4.01 -9.25
CA ALA A 60 7.55 -3.81 -10.58
C ALA A 60 8.62 -3.43 -11.61
N ASP A 61 9.56 -2.55 -11.28
CA ASP A 61 10.63 -2.13 -12.18
C ASP A 61 11.60 -3.28 -12.49
N ILE A 62 12.06 -4.01 -11.47
CA ILE A 62 12.99 -5.14 -11.68
C ILE A 62 12.31 -6.36 -12.34
N SER A 63 10.97 -6.42 -12.38
CA SER A 63 10.25 -7.50 -13.07
C SER A 63 10.59 -7.55 -14.57
N LEU A 64 10.98 -6.42 -15.16
CA LEU A 64 11.45 -6.33 -16.55
C LEU A 64 12.76 -7.10 -16.79
N LEU A 65 13.52 -7.35 -15.73
CA LEU A 65 14.78 -8.09 -15.75
C LEU A 65 14.60 -9.58 -15.43
N ASP A 66 13.38 -10.00 -15.06
CA ASP A 66 13.08 -11.38 -14.69
C ASP A 66 12.92 -12.26 -15.94
N THR A 67 13.98 -13.01 -16.26
CA THR A 67 13.99 -13.96 -17.39
C THR A 67 13.06 -15.16 -17.19
N THR A 68 12.66 -15.46 -15.94
CA THR A 68 11.68 -16.51 -15.66
C THR A 68 10.25 -16.05 -15.94
N GLY A 69 10.01 -14.73 -15.92
CA GLY A 69 8.73 -14.09 -16.21
C GLY A 69 7.68 -14.20 -15.11
N TRP A 70 7.93 -14.93 -14.02
CA TRP A 70 6.94 -15.16 -12.96
C TRP A 70 7.45 -14.93 -11.55
N LEU A 71 8.75 -15.07 -11.28
CA LEU A 71 9.29 -15.04 -9.93
C LEU A 71 9.06 -13.68 -9.26
N VAL A 72 9.46 -12.59 -9.93
CA VAL A 72 9.30 -11.24 -9.40
C VAL A 72 7.84 -10.84 -9.34
N SER A 73 7.04 -11.26 -10.31
CA SER A 73 5.59 -11.04 -10.32
C SER A 73 4.91 -11.67 -9.10
N VAL A 74 5.27 -12.91 -8.76
CA VAL A 74 4.73 -13.59 -7.56
C VAL A 74 5.14 -12.84 -6.29
N LEU A 75 6.41 -12.43 -6.15
CA LEU A 75 6.87 -11.64 -5.00
C LEU A 75 6.10 -10.32 -4.87
N TYR A 76 5.86 -9.64 -6.00
CA TYR A 76 5.08 -8.42 -6.04
C TYR A 76 3.65 -8.65 -5.54
N TYR A 77 2.94 -9.67 -6.05
CA TYR A 77 1.55 -9.93 -5.65
C TYR A 77 1.42 -10.42 -4.22
N VAL A 78 2.36 -11.24 -3.73
CA VAL A 78 2.41 -11.65 -2.31
C VAL A 78 2.65 -10.44 -1.41
N GLY A 79 3.58 -9.55 -1.79
CA GLY A 79 3.82 -8.30 -1.08
C GLY A 79 2.57 -7.40 -1.06
N ALA A 80 1.94 -7.20 -2.21
CA ALA A 80 0.72 -6.39 -2.33
C ALA A 80 -0.42 -6.96 -1.47
N LEU A 81 -0.64 -8.28 -1.51
CA LEU A 81 -1.63 -8.96 -0.68
C LEU A 81 -1.32 -8.80 0.81
N GLY A 82 -0.05 -8.91 1.21
CA GLY A 82 0.38 -8.68 2.59
C GLY A 82 0.02 -7.27 3.09
N VAL A 83 0.23 -6.24 2.26
CA VAL A 83 -0.13 -4.86 2.60
C VAL A 83 -1.66 -4.72 2.70
N VAL A 84 -2.42 -5.28 1.76
CA VAL A 84 -3.89 -5.27 1.80
C VAL A 84 -4.41 -5.93 3.09
N LEU A 85 -3.90 -7.10 3.45
CA LEU A 85 -4.31 -7.81 4.66
C LEU A 85 -3.96 -7.01 5.93
N LYS A 86 -2.80 -6.33 5.97
CA LYS A 86 -2.43 -5.42 7.07
C LYS A 86 -3.49 -4.34 7.25
N TYR A 87 -3.82 -3.60 6.19
CA TYR A 87 -4.74 -2.47 6.26
C TYR A 87 -6.20 -2.90 6.45
N LEU A 88 -6.59 -4.05 5.88
CA LEU A 88 -7.89 -4.65 6.16
C LEU A 88 -8.04 -5.03 7.63
N SER A 89 -7.00 -5.60 8.24
CA SER A 89 -6.99 -5.91 9.68
C SER A 89 -7.07 -4.64 10.53
N SER A 90 -6.32 -3.60 10.16
CA SER A 90 -6.36 -2.30 10.85
C SER A 90 -7.77 -1.67 10.79
N LEU A 91 -8.39 -1.65 9.62
CA LEU A 91 -9.76 -1.19 9.43
C LEU A 91 -10.77 -1.96 10.29
N LYS A 92 -10.68 -3.29 10.30
CA LYS A 92 -11.56 -4.14 11.12
C LYS A 92 -11.43 -3.87 12.62
N GLY A 93 -10.25 -3.48 13.10
CA GLY A 93 -10.05 -3.09 14.50
C GLY A 93 -10.54 -1.66 14.83
N LYS A 94 -10.86 -0.85 13.82
CA LYS A 94 -11.29 0.54 13.98
C LYS A 94 -12.81 0.73 13.84
N LEU A 95 -13.46 -0.16 13.10
CA LEU A 95 -14.92 -0.30 12.99
C LEU A 95 -15.49 -0.95 14.24
#